data_AF-K1R4Z5-F1
#
_entry.id   AF-K1R4Z5-F1
#
_cell.length_a   1.000
_cell.length_b   1.000
_cell.length_c   1.000
_cell.angle_alpha   90.00
_cell.angle_beta   90.00
_cell.angle_gamma   90.00
#
_symmetry.space_group_name_H-M   'P 1'
#
loop_
_entity.id
_entity.type
_entity.pdbx_description
1 polymer ?
#
loop_
_entity_poly.entity_id
_entity_poly.type
_entity_poly.pdbx_seq_one_letter_code
_entity_poly.pdbx_strand_id
1 'polypeptide(L)'
;MTGAAYVVSSGGAARKAGMTREDLLKGNAQIAEDFGKSIKEYCPDVKHVVVIFNPADITGLITLIYSGLKPSQVTTLAALDSTRLRSELAKYFKISPDEVKNSRTYGGHGEQMAVFASTTLVAGKPLSELIGTTMPEEDWHALQQRVIQGGKHIIDLRGRSSFQ
;
A
#
# COMPACT_ATOMS: atom_id res chain seq x y z
N MET A 1 -25.49 3.05 2.27
CA MET A 1 -24.62 1.86 2.30
C MET A 1 -25.37 0.58 2.62
N THR A 2 -26.60 0.63 3.16
CA THR A 2 -27.34 -0.57 3.60
C THR A 2 -27.36 -1.68 2.55
N GLY A 3 -26.91 -2.88 2.95
CA GLY A 3 -26.90 -4.07 2.09
C GLY A 3 -25.74 -4.17 1.09
N ALA A 4 -24.70 -3.33 1.17
CA ALA A 4 -23.54 -3.45 0.30
C ALA A 4 -22.76 -4.75 0.57
N ALA A 5 -22.52 -5.54 -0.48
CA ALA A 5 -21.73 -6.77 -0.40
C ALA A 5 -20.21 -6.51 -0.39
N TYR A 6 -19.75 -5.43 -1.02
CA TYR A 6 -18.34 -5.04 -1.08
C TYR A 6 -18.22 -3.55 -0.76
N VAL A 7 -17.28 -3.19 0.10
CA VAL A 7 -17.06 -1.79 0.47
C VAL A 7 -15.60 -1.42 0.27
N VAL A 8 -15.36 -0.28 -0.36
CA VAL A 8 -14.03 0.31 -0.53
C VAL A 8 -14.05 1.70 0.08
N SER A 9 -13.20 1.95 1.07
CA SER A 9 -13.17 3.22 1.79
C SER A 9 -11.83 3.93 1.63
N SER A 10 -11.88 5.16 1.11
CA SER A 10 -10.78 6.12 1.07
C SER A 10 -11.00 7.30 2.02
N GLY A 11 -11.96 7.21 2.94
CA GLY A 11 -12.54 8.34 3.69
C GLY A 11 -11.70 8.96 4.81
N GLY A 12 -10.39 8.74 4.84
CA GLY A 12 -9.53 9.32 5.88
C GLY A 12 -9.37 10.83 5.73
N ALA A 13 -9.02 11.49 6.84
CA ALA A 13 -8.67 12.90 6.86
C ALA A 13 -7.32 13.13 6.18
N ALA A 14 -7.25 14.17 5.35
CA ALA A 14 -6.00 14.70 4.83
C ALA A 14 -5.27 15.52 5.91
N ARG A 15 -3.95 15.51 5.87
CA ARG A 15 -3.12 16.34 6.75
C ARG A 15 -3.44 17.83 6.53
N LYS A 16 -3.77 18.56 7.59
CA LYS A 16 -3.96 20.02 7.57
C LYS A 16 -2.71 20.75 8.06
N ALA A 17 -2.54 22.01 7.64
CA ALA A 17 -1.49 22.86 8.16
C ALA A 17 -1.59 22.96 9.70
N GLY A 18 -0.47 22.80 10.40
CA GLY A 18 -0.41 22.82 11.87
C GLY A 18 -0.70 21.49 12.56
N MET A 19 -1.16 20.43 11.85
CA MET A 19 -1.34 19.11 12.46
C MET A 19 -0.01 18.37 12.65
N THR A 20 0.17 17.81 13.85
CA THR A 20 1.24 16.85 14.12
C THR A 20 0.93 15.49 13.46
N ARG A 21 1.92 14.60 13.38
CA ARG A 21 1.71 13.22 12.90
C ARG A 21 0.75 12.46 13.83
N GLU A 22 0.82 12.71 15.13
CA GLU A 22 0.01 12.09 16.16
C GLU A 22 -1.47 12.52 16.07
N ASP A 23 -1.73 13.80 15.81
CA ASP A 23 -3.09 14.32 15.61
C ASP A 23 -3.76 13.66 14.41
N LEU A 24 -3.03 13.54 13.30
CA LEU A 24 -3.53 12.90 12.09
C LEU A 24 -3.82 11.41 12.32
N LEU A 25 -2.92 10.72 13.03
CA LEU A 25 -3.09 9.31 13.41
C LEU A 25 -4.36 9.14 14.26
N LYS A 26 -4.53 9.95 15.30
CA LYS A 26 -5.69 9.90 16.19
C LYS A 26 -6.99 10.19 15.44
N GLY A 27 -7.00 11.19 14.57
CA GLY A 27 -8.16 11.52 13.73
C GLY A 27 -8.55 10.36 12.80
N ASN A 28 -7.58 9.76 12.11
CA ASN A 28 -7.85 8.64 11.21
C ASN A 28 -8.19 7.34 11.94
N ALA A 29 -7.69 7.16 13.16
CA ALA A 29 -8.10 6.07 14.04
C ALA A 29 -9.59 6.17 14.41
N GLN A 30 -10.06 7.37 14.80
CA GLN A 30 -11.47 7.59 15.10
C GLN A 30 -12.37 7.35 13.87
N ILE A 31 -11.95 7.84 12.70
CA ILE A 31 -12.67 7.60 11.44
C ILE A 31 -12.78 6.09 11.14
N ALA A 32 -11.70 5.33 11.36
CA ALA A 32 -11.70 3.88 11.17
C ALA A 32 -12.62 3.14 12.17
N GLU A 33 -12.66 3.58 13.42
CA GLU A 33 -13.57 3.05 14.43
C GLU A 33 -15.04 3.27 14.03
N ASP A 34 -15.39 4.51 13.68
CA ASP A 34 -16.76 4.87 13.29
C ASP A 34 -17.17 4.16 12.00
N PHE A 35 -16.24 4.01 11.06
CA PHE A 35 -16.44 3.22 9.85
C PHE A 35 -16.70 1.74 10.16
N GLY A 36 -15.90 1.13 11.05
CA GLY A 36 -16.10 -0.26 11.48
C GLY A 36 -17.48 -0.47 12.12
N LYS A 37 -17.90 0.41 13.04
CA LYS A 37 -19.23 0.38 13.66
C LYS A 37 -20.35 0.49 12.61
N SER A 38 -20.18 1.40 11.64
CA SER A 38 -21.14 1.60 10.56
C SER A 38 -21.27 0.36 9.67
N ILE A 39 -20.15 -0.32 9.36
CA ILE A 39 -20.20 -1.59 8.61
C ILE A 39 -21.02 -2.63 9.37
N LYS A 40 -20.79 -2.78 10.68
CA LYS A 40 -21.52 -3.72 11.53
C LYS A 40 -23.02 -3.44 11.57
N GLU A 41 -23.40 -2.16 11.65
CA GLU A 41 -24.80 -1.74 11.75
C GLU A 41 -25.53 -1.85 10.39
N TYR A 42 -24.94 -1.32 9.33
CA TYR A 42 -25.63 -1.14 8.05
C TYR A 42 -25.34 -2.25 7.03
N CYS A 43 -24.25 -2.98 7.18
CA CYS A 43 -23.80 -4.00 6.22
C CYS A 43 -23.45 -5.33 6.91
N PRO A 44 -24.36 -5.94 7.69
CA PRO A 44 -24.06 -7.18 8.44
C PRO A 44 -23.64 -8.36 7.55
N ASP A 45 -24.09 -8.37 6.28
CA ASP A 45 -23.80 -9.42 5.30
C ASP A 45 -22.64 -9.09 4.35
N VAL A 46 -21.85 -8.06 4.66
CA VAL A 46 -20.71 -7.64 3.82
C VAL A 46 -19.76 -8.81 3.57
N LYS A 47 -19.39 -9.02 2.31
CA LYS A 47 -18.47 -10.08 1.89
C LYS A 47 -17.02 -9.64 2.06
N HIS A 48 -16.72 -8.39 1.74
CA HIS A 48 -15.35 -7.88 1.85
C HIS A 48 -15.29 -6.34 1.98
N VAL A 49 -14.31 -5.86 2.75
CA VAL A 49 -14.03 -4.44 3.00
C VAL A 49 -12.58 -4.13 2.65
N VAL A 50 -12.35 -3.10 1.85
CA VAL A 50 -11.02 -2.57 1.53
C VAL A 50 -10.83 -1.20 2.15
N VAL A 51 -9.79 -1.04 2.96
CA VAL A 51 -9.40 0.21 3.61
C VAL A 51 -8.16 0.78 2.92
N ILE A 52 -8.27 2.00 2.38
CA ILE A 52 -7.20 2.63 1.59
C ILE A 52 -6.56 3.81 2.32
N PHE A 53 -7.27 4.44 3.25
CA PHE A 53 -6.79 5.66 3.87
C PHE A 53 -5.70 5.40 4.91
N ASN A 54 -4.79 6.37 5.06
CA ASN A 54 -3.59 6.19 5.86
C ASN A 54 -3.76 6.55 7.33
N PRO A 55 -2.97 5.95 8.25
CA PRO A 55 -2.04 4.84 8.00
C PRO A 55 -2.79 3.53 7.76
N ALA A 56 -2.58 2.92 6.59
CA ALA A 56 -3.43 1.84 6.08
C ALA A 56 -3.48 0.63 7.03
N ASP A 57 -2.34 0.21 7.56
CA ASP A 57 -2.24 -0.96 8.44
C ASP A 57 -3.03 -0.75 9.75
N ILE A 58 -2.89 0.43 10.36
CA ILE A 58 -3.54 0.77 11.63
C ILE A 58 -5.05 0.96 11.43
N THR A 59 -5.44 1.71 10.41
CA THR A 59 -6.87 1.97 10.11
C THR A 59 -7.58 0.69 9.68
N GLY A 60 -6.92 -0.19 8.94
CA GLY A 60 -7.41 -1.53 8.63
C GLY A 60 -7.63 -2.38 9.88
N LEU A 61 -6.66 -2.42 10.80
CA LEU A 61 -6.78 -3.15 12.06
C LEU A 61 -7.93 -2.62 12.92
N ILE A 62 -8.06 -1.30 13.08
CA ILE A 62 -9.15 -0.69 13.84
C ILE A 62 -10.49 -1.02 13.19
N THR A 63 -10.60 -0.89 11.87
CA THR A 63 -11.83 -1.24 11.13
C THR A 63 -12.21 -2.70 11.37
N LEU A 64 -11.24 -3.63 11.33
CA LEU A 64 -11.45 -5.05 11.61
C LEU A 64 -12.01 -5.27 13.03
N ILE A 65 -11.38 -4.65 14.04
CA ILE A 65 -11.81 -4.77 15.45
C ILE A 65 -13.25 -4.30 15.63
N TYR A 66 -13.58 -3.11 15.14
CA TYR A 66 -14.89 -2.48 15.40
C TYR A 66 -16.02 -2.99 14.49
N SER A 67 -15.70 -3.51 13.30
CA SER A 67 -16.68 -4.17 12.44
C SER A 67 -17.05 -5.57 12.91
N GLY A 68 -16.16 -6.25 13.64
CA GLY A 68 -16.36 -7.65 14.06
C GLY A 68 -16.28 -8.65 12.91
N LEU A 69 -15.75 -8.24 11.76
CA LEU A 69 -15.55 -9.11 10.60
C LEU A 69 -14.42 -10.12 10.85
N LYS A 70 -14.40 -11.19 10.06
CA LYS A 70 -13.25 -12.09 10.04
C LYS A 70 -12.06 -11.39 9.38
N PRO A 71 -10.81 -11.70 9.78
CA PRO A 71 -9.62 -11.13 9.14
C PRO A 71 -9.59 -11.31 7.61
N SER A 72 -10.13 -12.43 7.09
CA SER A 72 -10.22 -12.68 5.64
C SER A 72 -11.20 -11.79 4.87
N GLN A 73 -12.01 -11.00 5.59
CA GLN A 73 -12.99 -10.08 5.01
C GLN A 73 -12.51 -8.63 4.99
N VAL A 74 -11.33 -8.32 5.53
CA VAL A 74 -10.77 -6.97 5.56
C VAL A 74 -9.39 -6.97 4.90
N THR A 75 -9.16 -6.06 3.97
CA THR A 75 -7.86 -5.87 3.33
C THR A 75 -7.46 -4.40 3.32
N THR A 76 -6.18 -4.14 3.52
CA THR A 76 -5.58 -2.81 3.34
C THR A 76 -4.86 -2.74 2.00
N LEU A 77 -4.81 -1.57 1.39
CA LEU A 77 -4.16 -1.41 0.09
C LEU A 77 -2.69 -1.01 0.23
N ALA A 78 -1.78 -1.98 0.20
CA ALA A 78 -0.33 -1.78 0.03
C ALA A 78 0.20 -2.26 -1.34
N ALA A 79 -0.67 -2.85 -2.18
CA ALA A 79 -0.29 -3.44 -3.47
C ALA A 79 0.32 -2.44 -4.48
N LEU A 80 0.08 -1.14 -4.28
CA LEU A 80 0.68 -0.10 -5.12
C LEU A 80 2.21 -0.11 -5.04
N ASP A 81 2.78 -0.43 -3.88
CA ASP A 81 4.22 -0.42 -3.70
C ASP A 81 4.90 -1.59 -4.44
N SER A 82 4.26 -2.75 -4.47
CA SER A 82 4.67 -3.88 -5.33
C SER A 82 4.56 -3.52 -6.81
N THR A 83 3.56 -2.74 -7.20
CA THR A 83 3.43 -2.23 -8.57
C THR A 83 4.53 -1.22 -8.92
N ARG A 84 4.95 -0.37 -7.96
CA ARG A 84 6.09 0.54 -8.12
C ARG A 84 7.40 -0.24 -8.31
N LEU A 85 7.64 -1.27 -7.50
CA LEU A 85 8.80 -2.16 -7.67
C LEU A 85 8.83 -2.76 -9.09
N ARG A 86 7.69 -3.30 -9.55
CA ARG A 86 7.55 -3.83 -10.91
C ARG A 86 7.91 -2.79 -11.97
N SER A 87 7.38 -1.58 -11.83
CA SER A 87 7.64 -0.48 -12.77
C SER A 87 9.10 -0.05 -12.78
N GLU A 88 9.74 0.05 -11.62
CA GLU A 88 11.13 0.50 -11.52
C GLU A 88 12.10 -0.55 -12.10
N LEU A 89 11.84 -1.84 -11.85
CA LEU A 89 12.61 -2.92 -12.46
C LEU A 89 12.46 -2.95 -13.98
N ALA A 90 11.23 -2.82 -14.48
CA ALA A 90 10.97 -2.80 -15.92
C ALA A 90 11.71 -1.66 -16.62
N LYS A 91 11.71 -0.46 -16.03
CA LYS A 91 12.48 0.69 -16.53
C LYS A 91 13.99 0.42 -16.52
N TYR A 92 14.51 -0.11 -15.42
CA TYR A 92 15.94 -0.38 -15.26
C TYR A 92 16.43 -1.37 -16.31
N PHE A 93 15.73 -2.49 -16.47
CA PHE A 93 16.09 -3.54 -17.43
C PHE A 93 15.61 -3.26 -18.86
N LYS A 94 14.85 -2.18 -19.10
CA LYS A 94 14.28 -1.79 -20.40
C LYS A 94 13.42 -2.89 -21.03
N ILE A 95 12.58 -3.51 -20.21
CA ILE A 95 11.67 -4.60 -20.61
C ILE A 95 10.21 -4.21 -20.32
N SER A 96 9.27 -5.03 -20.79
CA SER A 96 7.87 -4.84 -20.41
C SER A 96 7.66 -5.10 -18.91
N PRO A 97 6.83 -4.31 -18.21
CA PRO A 97 6.43 -4.63 -16.83
C PRO A 97 5.80 -6.01 -16.66
N ASP A 98 5.22 -6.59 -17.73
CA ASP A 98 4.63 -7.94 -17.71
C ASP A 98 5.69 -9.05 -17.68
N GLU A 99 6.94 -8.73 -18.02
CA GLU A 99 8.09 -9.63 -17.91
C GLU A 99 8.69 -9.62 -16.50
N VAL A 100 8.25 -8.70 -15.63
CA VAL A 100 8.58 -8.68 -14.21
C VAL A 100 7.47 -9.36 -13.42
N LYS A 101 7.73 -10.56 -12.92
CA LYS A 101 6.75 -11.41 -12.23
C LYS A 101 7.07 -11.55 -10.76
N ASN A 102 6.03 -11.74 -9.94
CA ASN A 102 6.14 -11.99 -8.51
C ASN A 102 6.94 -10.92 -7.72
N SER A 103 7.00 -9.68 -8.22
CA SER A 103 7.56 -8.55 -7.48
C SER A 103 6.67 -8.17 -6.31
N ARG A 104 7.18 -8.28 -5.09
CA ARG A 104 6.40 -8.05 -3.86
C ARG A 104 7.17 -7.20 -2.85
N THR A 105 6.41 -6.36 -2.17
CA THR A 105 6.83 -5.63 -0.99
C THR A 105 6.06 -6.18 0.21
N TYR A 106 6.69 -6.18 1.38
CA TYR A 106 6.09 -6.66 2.63
C TYR A 106 6.45 -5.72 3.79
N GLY A 107 5.85 -5.94 4.95
CA GLY A 107 6.03 -5.09 6.13
C GLY A 107 5.04 -3.93 6.16
N GLY A 108 5.32 -2.94 7.00
CA GLY A 108 4.45 -1.77 7.16
C GLY A 108 4.45 -0.88 5.92
N HIS A 109 3.29 -0.35 5.54
CA HIS A 109 3.20 0.59 4.42
C HIS A 109 3.92 1.91 4.76
N GLY A 110 4.81 2.35 3.86
CA GLY A 110 5.61 3.58 4.01
C GLY A 110 7.10 3.31 4.26
N GLU A 111 7.72 4.08 5.14
CA GLU A 111 9.18 4.05 5.38
C GLU A 111 9.68 2.71 5.96
N GLN A 112 8.80 1.92 6.58
CA GLN A 112 9.11 0.61 7.17
C GLN A 112 8.88 -0.56 6.20
N MET A 113 8.55 -0.27 4.94
CA MET A 113 8.33 -1.30 3.93
C MET A 113 9.64 -1.96 3.52
N ALA A 114 9.60 -3.29 3.40
CA ALA A 114 10.70 -4.09 2.89
C ALA A 114 10.47 -4.48 1.41
N VAL A 115 11.46 -4.17 0.58
CA VAL A 115 11.45 -4.42 -0.87
C VAL A 115 12.31 -5.64 -1.16
N PHE A 116 11.70 -6.77 -1.54
CA PHE A 116 12.39 -8.06 -1.64
C PHE A 116 12.69 -8.48 -3.09
N ALA A 117 13.89 -9.04 -3.29
CA ALA A 117 14.29 -9.65 -4.55
C ALA A 117 13.91 -11.14 -4.65
N SER A 118 13.75 -11.83 -3.51
CA SER A 118 13.75 -13.31 -3.42
C SER A 118 12.69 -14.04 -4.24
N THR A 119 11.54 -13.41 -4.50
CA THR A 119 10.46 -14.03 -5.28
C THR A 119 10.33 -13.42 -6.68
N THR A 120 11.04 -12.34 -6.95
CA THR A 120 10.91 -11.56 -8.18
C THR A 120 11.63 -12.25 -9.33
N LEU A 121 10.94 -12.39 -10.46
CA LEU A 121 11.53 -12.81 -11.72
C LEU A 121 11.57 -11.63 -12.70
N VAL A 122 12.68 -11.46 -13.41
CA VAL A 122 12.88 -10.46 -14.45
C VAL A 122 13.22 -11.20 -15.74
N ALA A 123 12.33 -11.12 -16.74
CA ALA A 123 12.46 -11.87 -18.00
C ALA A 123 12.73 -13.38 -17.78
N GLY A 124 12.07 -13.96 -16.77
CA GLY A 124 12.19 -15.38 -16.41
C GLY A 124 13.38 -15.74 -15.51
N LYS A 125 14.27 -14.80 -15.19
CA LYS A 125 15.43 -15.03 -14.29
C LYS A 125 15.16 -14.50 -12.88
N PRO A 126 15.59 -15.20 -11.81
CA PRO A 126 15.52 -14.67 -10.45
C PRO A 126 16.28 -13.35 -10.30
N LEU A 127 15.62 -12.32 -9.75
CA LEU A 127 16.26 -11.01 -9.54
C LEU A 127 17.50 -11.13 -8.63
N SER A 128 17.49 -12.06 -7.67
CA SER A 128 18.63 -12.34 -6.79
C SER A 128 19.89 -12.79 -7.55
N GLU A 129 19.77 -13.40 -8.73
CA GLU A 129 20.92 -13.78 -9.56
C GLU A 129 21.44 -12.62 -10.42
N LEU A 130 20.59 -11.61 -10.66
CA LEU A 130 20.95 -10.42 -11.45
C LEU A 130 21.65 -9.36 -10.59
N ILE A 131 21.32 -9.29 -9.30
CA ILE A 131 21.95 -8.39 -8.33
C ILE A 131 23.42 -8.83 -8.11
N GLY A 132 24.34 -7.88 -8.13
CA GLY A 132 25.78 -8.10 -8.08
C GLY A 132 26.40 -8.58 -9.41
N THR A 133 25.59 -8.82 -10.44
CA THR A 133 26.05 -9.23 -11.77
C THR A 133 25.65 -8.21 -12.84
N THR A 134 24.49 -8.39 -13.46
CA THR A 134 23.94 -7.50 -14.49
C THR A 134 23.43 -6.20 -13.89
N MET A 135 23.06 -6.22 -12.61
CA MET A 135 22.65 -5.08 -11.80
C MET A 135 23.62 -4.94 -10.63
N PRO A 136 24.47 -3.90 -10.59
CA PRO A 136 25.30 -3.61 -9.43
C PRO A 136 24.48 -3.53 -8.12
N GLU A 137 25.07 -3.93 -6.99
CA GLU A 137 24.36 -3.88 -5.70
C GLU A 137 23.91 -2.47 -5.34
N GLU A 138 24.71 -1.45 -5.64
CA GLU A 138 24.38 -0.04 -5.43
C GLU A 138 23.12 0.39 -6.19
N ASP A 139 22.94 -0.08 -7.42
CA ASP A 139 21.76 0.19 -8.22
C ASP A 139 20.51 -0.45 -7.62
N TRP A 140 20.65 -1.66 -7.06
CA TRP A 140 19.56 -2.33 -6.36
C TRP A 140 19.14 -1.56 -5.12
N HIS A 141 20.09 -1.16 -4.28
CA HIS A 141 19.80 -0.34 -3.10
C HIS A 141 19.14 0.99 -3.47
N ALA A 142 19.64 1.67 -4.50
CA ALA A 142 19.05 2.90 -5.00
C ALA A 142 17.61 2.69 -5.52
N LEU A 143 17.34 1.57 -6.21
CA LEU A 143 16.01 1.20 -6.66
C LEU A 143 15.05 0.96 -5.50
N GLN A 144 15.48 0.23 -4.46
CA GLN A 144 14.68 0.02 -3.26
C GLN A 144 14.28 1.37 -2.63
N GLN A 145 15.21 2.32 -2.54
CA GLN A 145 14.92 3.66 -2.02
C GLN A 145 13.92 4.43 -2.89
N ARG A 146 14.03 4.34 -4.23
CA ARG A 146 13.04 4.95 -5.14
C ARG A 146 11.64 4.38 -4.95
N VAL A 147 11.53 3.07 -4.71
CA VAL A 147 10.24 2.41 -4.45
C VAL A 147 9.63 2.91 -3.13
N ILE A 148 10.42 2.95 -2.05
CA ILE A 148 9.99 3.44 -0.73
C ILE A 148 9.56 4.90 -0.78
N GLN A 149 10.35 5.75 -1.46
CA GLN A 149 10.08 7.18 -1.56
C GLN A 149 9.09 7.56 -2.67
N GLY A 150 8.62 6.60 -3.48
CA GLY A 150 7.84 6.88 -4.67
C GLY A 150 6.54 7.64 -4.40
N GLY A 151 5.86 7.35 -3.29
CA GLY A 151 4.67 8.09 -2.88
C GLY A 151 4.96 9.56 -2.55
N LYS A 152 6.01 9.79 -1.74
CA LYS A 152 6.47 11.13 -1.37
C LYS A 152 6.89 11.94 -2.60
N HIS A 153 7.69 11.34 -3.48
CA HIS A 153 8.18 12.00 -4.69
C HIS A 153 7.03 12.49 -5.60
N ILE A 154 5.97 11.69 -5.77
CA ILE A 154 4.79 12.11 -6.54
C ILE A 154 4.07 13.28 -5.87
N ILE A 155 3.92 13.25 -4.55
CA ILE A 155 3.27 14.33 -3.78
C ILE A 155 4.08 15.62 -3.87
N ASP A 156 5.41 15.54 -3.76
CA ASP A 156 6.28 16.72 -3.86
C ASP A 156 6.17 17.39 -5.24
N LEU A 157 5.98 16.61 -6.31
CA LEU A 157 5.84 17.13 -7.68
C LEU A 157 4.43 17.62 -8.01
N ARG A 158 3.38 17.00 -7.48
CA ARG A 158 1.98 17.21 -7.93
C ARG A 158 1.03 17.70 -6.84
N GLY A 159 1.48 17.77 -5.59
CA GLY A 159 0.67 18.08 -4.40
C GLY A 159 -0.25 16.95 -3.92
N ARG A 160 -0.41 15.87 -4.69
CA ARG A 160 -1.28 14.72 -4.38
C ARG A 160 -0.83 13.46 -5.12
N SER A 161 -1.21 12.29 -4.61
CA SER A 161 -0.87 10.99 -5.20
C SER A 161 -1.94 10.42 -6.15
N SER A 162 -3.13 11.02 -6.21
CA SER A 162 -4.20 10.63 -7.13
C SER A 162 -3.89 11.02 -8.58
N PHE A 163 -4.44 10.27 -9.54
CA PHE A 163 -4.34 10.61 -10.98
C PHE A 163 -5.35 11.67 -11.44
N GLN A 164 -6.43 11.86 -10.69
CA GLN A 164 -7.42 12.93 -10.85
C GLN A 164 -6.97 14.18 -10.11
#